data_AF-A0A6M3LTY2-F1
#
_entry.id   AF-A0A6M3LTY2-F1
#
_cell.length_a   1.000
_cell.length_b   1.000
_cell.length_c   1.000
_cell.angle_alpha   90.00
_cell.angle_beta   90.00
_cell.angle_gamma   90.00
#
_symmetry.space_group_name_H-M   'P 1'
#
loop_
_entity.id
_entity.type
_entity.pdbx_description
1 polymer ?
#
loop_
_entity_poly.entity_id
_entity_poly.type
_entity_poly.pdbx_seq_one_letter_code
_entity_poly.pdbx_strand_id
1 'polypeptide(L)'
;MTKTSYYAGVYQDYLAGRVLQVSDSIDCLSCEILAEPGVRSTMLDSVKTLIEWGQKLATRYNCQHIELNCSKGLGSYKWLKTTAGS
;
A
#
# COMPACT_ATOMS: atom_id res chain seq x y z
N MET A 1 -16.55 -6.53 -13.93
CA MET A 1 -15.11 -6.57 -13.60
C MET A 1 -14.94 -7.38 -12.32
N THR A 2 -13.98 -8.29 -12.29
CA THR A 2 -13.66 -9.10 -11.11
C THR A 2 -12.90 -8.22 -10.11
N LYS A 3 -13.30 -8.24 -8.84
CA LYS A 3 -12.58 -7.51 -7.78
C LYS A 3 -11.31 -8.27 -7.37
N THR A 4 -10.27 -7.53 -7.02
CA THR A 4 -8.99 -8.07 -6.55
C THR A 4 -8.81 -7.75 -5.07
N SER A 5 -8.39 -8.73 -4.28
CA SER A 5 -8.00 -8.51 -2.88
C SER A 5 -6.64 -7.83 -2.81
N TYR A 6 -6.55 -6.78 -2.01
CA TYR A 6 -5.32 -6.08 -1.69
C TYR A 6 -5.12 -6.05 -0.18
N TYR A 7 -3.86 -6.12 0.23
CA TYR A 7 -3.37 -6.06 1.60
C TYR A 7 -2.47 -4.86 1.73
N ALA A 8 -2.50 -4.18 2.87
CA ALA A 8 -1.68 -3.03 3.14
C ALA A 8 -1.21 -3.00 4.59
N GLY A 9 -0.02 -2.48 4.79
CA GLY A 9 0.53 -2.22 6.11
C GLY A 9 1.53 -1.07 6.06
N VAL A 10 1.92 -0.61 7.23
CA VAL A 10 2.84 0.51 7.38
C VAL A 10 4.13 0.01 8.00
N TYR A 11 5.25 0.41 7.45
CA TYR A 11 6.57 0.17 8.03
C TYR A 11 7.39 1.45 8.02
N GLN A 12 8.49 1.44 8.77
CA GLN A 12 9.46 2.53 8.81
C GLN A 12 10.67 2.15 7.95
N ASP A 13 10.81 2.81 6.81
CA ASP A 13 12.00 2.74 5.96
C ASP A 13 13.06 3.74 6.45
N TYR A 14 14.32 3.33 6.47
CA TYR A 14 15.43 4.15 6.94
C TYR A 14 15.78 5.31 5.99
N LEU A 15 15.48 5.19 4.70
CA LEU A 15 15.81 6.18 3.67
C LEU A 15 14.58 7.00 3.26
N ALA A 16 13.42 6.35 3.18
CA ALA A 16 12.17 6.94 2.70
C ALA A 16 11.23 7.41 3.82
N GLY A 17 11.51 7.12 5.09
CA GLY A 17 10.61 7.45 6.18
C GLY A 17 9.49 6.42 6.34
N ARG A 18 8.30 6.86 6.73
CA ARG A 18 7.14 6.00 6.98
C ARG A 18 6.45 5.67 5.66
N VAL A 19 6.36 4.39 5.34
CA VAL A 19 5.87 3.89 4.05
C VAL A 19 4.62 3.06 4.25
N LEU A 20 3.59 3.33 3.45
CA LEU A 20 2.47 2.41 3.28
C LEU A 20 2.79 1.45 2.14
N GLN A 21 2.95 0.17 2.43
CA GLN A 21 3.05 -0.85 1.39
C GLN A 21 1.66 -1.42 1.09
N VAL A 22 1.38 -1.66 -0.19
CA VAL A 22 0.17 -2.32 -0.67
C VAL A 22 0.55 -3.43 -1.63
N SER A 23 -0.01 -4.62 -1.44
CA SER A 23 0.20 -5.77 -2.31
C SER A 23 -1.09 -6.55 -2.57
N ASP A 24 -1.15 -7.25 -3.69
CA ASP A 24 -2.20 -8.20 -4.04
C ASP A 24 -1.99 -9.60 -3.43
N SER A 25 -0.90 -9.79 -2.68
CA SER A 25 -0.64 -10.97 -1.84
C SER A 25 -0.11 -10.55 -0.46
N ILE A 26 -0.59 -11.20 0.60
CA ILE A 26 -0.08 -10.95 1.95
C ILE A 26 1.39 -11.35 2.09
N ASP A 27 1.82 -12.38 1.36
CA ASP A 27 3.19 -12.90 1.37
C ASP A 27 4.21 -11.95 0.71
N CYS A 28 3.71 -10.94 -0.01
CA CYS A 28 4.52 -9.92 -0.66
C CYS A 28 4.66 -8.64 0.18
N LEU A 29 4.09 -8.62 1.39
CA LEU A 29 4.32 -7.55 2.36
C LEU A 29 5.67 -7.71 3.04
N SER A 30 6.25 -6.60 3.49
CA SER A 30 7.50 -6.58 4.24
C SER A 30 7.34 -7.34 5.57
N CYS A 31 8.41 -7.97 6.03
CA CYS A 31 8.41 -8.75 7.26
C CYS A 31 8.07 -7.90 8.49
N GLU A 32 8.47 -6.62 8.48
CA GLU A 32 8.14 -5.63 9.49
C GLU A 32 6.63 -5.43 9.63
N ILE A 33 5.92 -5.42 8.50
CA ILE A 33 4.45 -5.35 8.48
C ILE A 33 3.83 -6.63 9.02
N LEU A 34 4.37 -7.79 8.65
CA LEU A 34 3.84 -9.09 9.06
C LEU A 34 4.09 -9.40 10.55
N ALA A 35 5.15 -8.83 11.12
CA ALA A 35 5.48 -8.94 12.53
C ALA A 35 4.59 -8.06 13.43
N GLU A 36 3.90 -7.07 12.88
CA GLU A 36 3.02 -6.16 13.62
C GLU A 36 1.53 -6.49 13.41
N PRO A 37 0.67 -6.37 14.45
CA PRO A 37 -0.77 -6.48 14.29
C PRO A 37 -1.32 -5.22 13.60
N GLY A 38 -1.22 -5.14 12.28
CA GLY A 38 -1.58 -3.92 11.54
C GLY A 38 -2.03 -4.10 10.08
N VAL A 39 -2.01 -5.33 9.55
CA VAL A 39 -2.38 -5.58 8.15
C VAL A 39 -3.85 -5.29 7.91
N ARG A 40 -4.12 -4.43 6.93
CA ARG A 40 -5.47 -4.15 6.42
C ARG A 40 -5.68 -4.82 5.08
N SER A 41 -6.90 -5.30 4.83
CA SER A 41 -7.27 -5.84 3.53
C SER A 41 -8.53 -5.17 2.97
N THR A 42 -8.66 -5.17 1.65
CA THR A 42 -9.84 -4.65 0.93
C THR A 42 -9.98 -5.34 -0.42
N MET A 43 -11.14 -5.21 -1.07
CA MET A 43 -11.38 -5.67 -2.44
C MET A 43 -11.69 -4.49 -3.34
N LEU A 44 -10.89 -4.28 -4.39
CA LEU A 44 -11.01 -3.14 -5.29
C LEU A 44 -11.15 -3.61 -6.74
N ASP A 45 -11.76 -2.77 -7.56
CA ASP A 45 -12.19 -3.06 -8.93
C ASP A 45 -11.33 -2.39 -10.02
N SER A 46 -10.44 -1.48 -9.65
CA SER A 46 -9.58 -0.77 -10.59
C SER A 46 -8.29 -0.24 -9.95
N VAL A 47 -7.29 0.04 -10.79
CA VAL A 47 -6.06 0.74 -10.37
C VAL A 47 -6.34 2.12 -9.77
N LYS A 48 -7.36 2.81 -10.31
CA LYS A 48 -7.75 4.13 -9.80
C LYS A 48 -8.23 4.03 -8.35
N THR A 49 -9.14 3.10 -8.06
CA THR A 49 -9.66 2.89 -6.70
C THR A 49 -8.59 2.37 -5.73
N LEU A 50 -7.61 1.58 -6.22
CA LEU A 50 -6.40 1.21 -5.47
C LEU A 50 -5.57 2.41 -5.03
N ILE A 51 -5.25 3.31 -5.96
CA ILE A 51 -4.43 4.50 -5.65
C ILE A 51 -5.18 5.43 -4.69
N GLU A 52 -6.47 5.67 -4.91
CA GLU A 52 -7.29 6.51 -4.02
C GLU A 52 -7.38 5.93 -2.60
N TRP A 53 -7.54 4.61 -2.49
CA TRP A 53 -7.55 3.92 -1.20
C TRP A 53 -6.18 4.01 -0.50
N GLY A 54 -5.09 3.76 -1.24
CA GLY A 54 -3.73 3.88 -0.74
C GLY A 54 -3.42 5.29 -0.23
N GLN A 55 -3.77 6.34 -0.97
CA GLN A 55 -3.57 7.73 -0.54
C GLN A 55 -4.34 8.05 0.76
N LYS A 56 -5.60 7.62 0.88
CA LYS A 56 -6.38 7.82 2.12
C LYS A 56 -5.75 7.13 3.32
N LEU A 57 -5.28 5.89 3.15
CA LEU A 57 -4.59 5.17 4.22
C LEU A 57 -3.26 5.81 4.58
N ALA A 58 -2.47 6.21 3.59
CA ALA A 58 -1.18 6.85 3.79
C ALA A 58 -1.32 8.15 4.58
N THR A 59 -2.31 8.99 4.23
CA THR A 59 -2.66 10.19 5.01
C THR A 59 -3.06 9.85 6.44
N ARG A 60 -3.94 8.85 6.63
CA ARG A 60 -4.42 8.44 7.97
C ARG A 60 -3.27 7.98 8.86
N TYR A 61 -2.26 7.35 8.30
CA TYR A 61 -1.11 6.82 9.02
C TYR A 61 0.14 7.70 8.95
N ASN A 62 0.00 8.92 8.46
CA ASN A 62 1.09 9.89 8.32
C ASN A 62 2.31 9.32 7.59
N CYS A 63 2.07 8.57 6.51
CA CYS A 63 3.12 8.04 5.64
C CYS A 63 3.59 9.14 4.67
N GLN A 64 4.86 9.11 4.29
CA GLN A 64 5.44 10.00 3.27
C GLN A 64 5.44 9.36 1.88
N HIS A 65 5.39 8.03 1.82
CA HIS A 65 5.44 7.26 0.58
C HIS A 65 4.43 6.11 0.57
N ILE A 66 4.08 5.69 -0.64
CA ILE A 66 3.28 4.50 -0.91
C ILE A 66 4.07 3.61 -1.85
N GLU A 67 4.25 2.37 -1.43
CA GLU A 67 4.81 1.30 -2.23
C GLU A 67 3.69 0.40 -2.74
N LEU A 68 3.51 0.30 -4.05
CA LEU A 68 2.54 -0.59 -4.67
C LEU A 68 3.27 -1.78 -5.30
N ASN A 69 3.22 -2.93 -4.63
CA ASN A 69 3.71 -4.20 -5.14
C ASN A 69 2.53 -5.09 -5.57
N CYS A 70 1.85 -4.67 -6.65
CA CYS A 70 0.59 -5.25 -7.08
C CYS A 70 0.68 -5.82 -8.50
N SER A 71 0.86 -7.13 -8.62
CA SER A 71 0.91 -7.79 -9.94
C SER A 71 -0.45 -7.71 -10.63
N LYS A 72 -1.54 -7.93 -9.88
CA LYS A 72 -2.93 -7.80 -10.32
C LYS A 72 -3.35 -6.34 -10.31
N GLY A 73 -3.84 -5.87 -11.46
CA GLY A 73 -4.33 -4.50 -11.66
C GLY A 73 -3.24 -3.55 -12.12
N LEU A 74 -2.11 -3.47 -11.44
CA LEU A 74 -1.02 -2.54 -11.78
C LEU A 74 -0.05 -3.11 -12.85
N GLY A 75 0.14 -4.43 -12.86
CA GLY A 75 1.08 -5.13 -13.74
C GLY A 75 2.55 -5.00 -13.35
N SER A 76 2.89 -4.22 -12.32
CA SER A 76 4.27 -3.97 -11.89
C SER A 76 4.34 -3.28 -10.51
N TYR A 77 5.58 -3.11 -10.03
CA TYR A 77 5.92 -2.29 -8.87
C TYR A 77 5.81 -0.79 -9.19
N LYS A 78 5.25 0.01 -8.26
CA LYS A 78 5.30 1.49 -8.32
C LYS A 78 5.56 2.12 -6.96
N TRP A 79 6.34 3.20 -6.99
CA TRP A 79 6.59 4.07 -5.85
C TRP A 79 5.90 5.41 -6.04
N LEU A 80 5.10 5.83 -5.05
CA LEU A 80 4.36 7.09 -5.09
C LEU A 80 4.71 7.94 -3.87
N LYS A 81 4.90 9.25 -4.07
CA LYS A 81 4.94 10.21 -2.96
C LYS A 81 3.51 10.47 -2.48
N THR A 82 3.30 10.57 -1.17
CA THR A 82 1.99 10.94 -0.63
C THR A 82 1.71 12.41 -0.88
N THR A 83 0.45 12.75 -1.12
CA THR A 83 0.04 14.15 -1.29
C THR A 83 -0.08 14.91 0.04
N ALA A 84 0.06 14.24 1.18
CA ALA A 84 -0.17 14.78 2.52
C ALA A 84 0.97 15.65 3.10
N GLY A 85 1.89 16.15 2.26
CA GLY A 85 3.10 16.86 2.70
C GLY A 85 3.47 18.07 1.85
N SER A 86 2.48 18.77 1.30
CA SER A 86 2.63 20.08 0.64
C SER A 86 2.05 21.19 1.51
#